data_AF-A0A976PVZ3-F1
#
_entry.id   AF-A0A976PVZ3-F1
#
_cell.length_a   1.000
_cell.length_b   1.000
_cell.length_c   1.000
_cell.angle_alpha   90.00
_cell.angle_beta   90.00
_cell.angle_gamma   90.00
#
_symmetry.space_group_name_H-M   'P 1'
#
loop_
_entity.id
_entity.type
_entity.pdbx_description
1 polymer ?
#
loop_
_entity_poly.entity_id
_entity_poly.type
_entity_poly.pdbx_seq_one_letter_code
_entity_poly.pdbx_strand_id
1 'polypeptide(L)'
;MMAHWATRGVRGSSRGGESRPGLGRRAGGIDLRRNQLGGQIGTDPIFSATSHTGRARSSVTRSAGRQRLTLSTDEQEIFDGLGGEALQKTIRAVVDYGEIFGASRLVPLGGAPHHAISWGSRGIEPLLRIYRELAESGLRAYAPFTSNPKPMDPIDLPLVLDQHLALAKIFNFTDELERLNLELGLRSPGDWSCACYEPEMGNTPEFGDYLAWSESSAITFANSVLGARTNRNPIGIDMLCSILGKAPYFGLMTDRGRLADWLIEVETSRRCSPQVLGSTIGLRVLEGVPFIVGLDRYLSRGAAHTADYLKDLGAAIAGNGGVGLIHIEGITPEAVRWGRDLLAAGFETAVIDDDEIERVRAGYPNLWKHRHGKPKRVFLGCPHLTVGQIVDWGRRIVDALEAIQASTIGIPTHLFASSHVRKAFEHQHPELAGRLQELGVTIPSNCPMMWCSTPLEDAELVATNSNKTRVYTTARFFDDDVLAELVATGELPEGVQ
;
A
#
# COMPACT_ATOMS: atom_id res chain seq x y z
N MET A 1 -28.45 -34.78 15.51
CA MET A 1 -27.61 -35.41 16.55
C MET A 1 -26.60 -34.37 17.03
N MET A 2 -26.71 -34.01 18.30
CA MET A 2 -25.92 -32.99 19.00
C MET A 2 -24.46 -33.41 19.21
N ALA A 3 -23.54 -32.43 19.21
CA ALA A 3 -22.33 -32.39 20.06
C ALA A 3 -21.74 -30.96 19.95
N HIS A 4 -21.99 -30.00 20.86
CA HIS A 4 -21.35 -29.80 22.17
C HIS A 4 -19.82 -29.82 22.15
N TRP A 5 -19.20 -28.63 22.17
CA TRP A 5 -17.90 -28.41 22.81
C TRP A 5 -17.97 -27.19 23.74
N ALA A 6 -17.54 -27.45 24.97
CA ALA A 6 -17.75 -26.65 26.16
C ALA A 6 -16.68 -25.57 26.34
N THR A 7 -17.13 -24.44 26.87
CA THR A 7 -16.32 -23.38 27.48
C THR A 7 -15.72 -23.87 28.81
N ARG A 8 -14.43 -23.61 29.04
CA ARG A 8 -13.83 -23.69 30.38
C ARG A 8 -13.27 -22.34 30.78
N GLY A 9 -13.82 -21.84 31.88
CA GLY A 9 -13.54 -20.56 32.48
C GLY A 9 -12.34 -20.54 33.42
N VAL A 10 -12.00 -19.29 33.72
CA VAL A 10 -11.01 -18.75 34.65
C VAL A 10 -11.18 -19.30 36.07
N ARG A 11 -10.07 -19.57 36.75
CA ARG A 11 -9.94 -19.44 38.22
C ARG A 11 -8.63 -18.75 38.56
N GLY A 12 -8.74 -17.64 39.29
CA GLY A 12 -7.62 -16.96 39.92
C GLY A 12 -7.24 -17.60 41.27
N SER A 13 -6.01 -17.34 41.69
CA SER A 13 -5.59 -17.46 43.08
C SER A 13 -4.63 -16.31 43.41
N SER A 14 -5.00 -15.54 44.43
CA SER A 14 -4.23 -14.46 45.02
C SER A 14 -3.23 -14.99 46.06
N ARG A 15 -2.08 -14.33 46.19
CA ARG A 15 -1.32 -14.12 47.45
C ARG A 15 -0.27 -13.04 47.21
N GLY A 16 -0.21 -12.08 48.14
CA GLY A 16 0.61 -10.86 48.06
C GLY A 16 2.04 -11.03 48.59
N GLY A 17 2.84 -9.98 48.35
CA GLY A 17 4.19 -9.78 48.86
C GLY A 17 4.76 -8.46 48.31
N GLU A 18 5.44 -7.71 49.17
CA GLU A 18 5.71 -6.27 49.09
C GLU A 18 6.83 -5.81 48.13
N SER A 19 6.83 -4.49 47.94
CA SER A 19 7.65 -3.53 47.18
C SER A 19 9.20 -3.67 47.15
N ARG A 20 9.81 -3.46 45.96
CA ARG A 20 10.73 -2.33 45.62
C ARG A 20 11.23 -2.42 44.14
N PRO A 21 11.67 -1.29 43.53
CA PRO A 21 11.65 -1.10 42.08
C PRO A 21 12.96 -1.53 41.39
N GLY A 22 12.84 -2.33 40.33
CA GLY A 22 13.92 -2.65 39.42
C GLY A 22 13.57 -2.19 38.01
N LEU A 23 14.34 -1.25 37.48
CA LEU A 23 14.35 -0.92 36.05
C LEU A 23 14.63 -2.20 35.26
N GLY A 24 13.71 -2.53 34.36
CA GLY A 24 13.86 -3.62 33.40
C GLY A 24 12.79 -3.48 32.33
N ARG A 25 13.00 -2.58 31.36
CA ARG A 25 12.21 -2.53 30.13
C ARG A 25 12.39 -3.87 29.42
N ARG A 26 11.38 -4.73 29.49
CA ARG A 26 11.27 -5.87 28.57
C ARG A 26 11.00 -5.29 27.19
N ALA A 27 11.95 -5.47 26.28
CA ALA A 27 11.68 -5.40 24.85
C ALA A 27 10.58 -6.43 24.55
N GLY A 28 9.36 -5.95 24.30
CA GLY A 28 8.30 -6.80 23.80
C GLY A 28 8.69 -7.25 22.40
N GLY A 29 9.00 -8.53 22.23
CA GLY A 29 9.23 -9.11 20.90
C GLY A 29 8.00 -8.92 20.03
N ILE A 30 8.19 -8.32 18.86
CA ILE A 30 7.15 -8.17 17.84
C ILE A 30 6.88 -9.54 17.24
N ASP A 31 5.66 -10.08 17.40
CA ASP A 31 5.24 -11.34 16.76
C ASP A 31 4.89 -11.09 15.29
N LEU A 32 5.85 -11.34 14.41
CA LEU A 32 5.72 -11.15 12.96
C LEU A 32 4.64 -12.04 12.32
N ARG A 33 4.20 -13.13 12.98
CA ARG A 33 3.17 -14.02 12.44
C ARG A 33 1.77 -13.43 12.51
N ARG A 34 1.49 -12.55 13.49
CA ARG A 34 0.21 -11.84 13.61
C ARG A 34 0.03 -10.75 12.53
N ASN A 35 1.12 -10.15 12.06
CA ASN A 35 1.07 -9.08 11.05
C ASN A 35 0.94 -9.57 9.61
N GLN A 36 1.25 -10.84 9.32
CA GLN A 36 1.23 -11.37 7.94
C GLN A 36 -0.11 -11.94 7.46
N LEU A 37 -1.01 -12.33 8.35
CA LEU A 37 -2.32 -12.89 7.97
C LEU A 37 -3.50 -12.14 8.60
N GLY A 38 -3.21 -11.09 9.40
CA GLY A 38 -4.22 -10.25 10.06
C GLY A 38 -4.74 -9.10 9.21
N GLY A 39 -4.10 -8.80 8.07
CA GLY A 39 -4.58 -7.81 7.11
C GLY A 39 -5.52 -8.48 6.11
N GLN A 40 -6.83 -8.50 6.40
CA GLN A 40 -7.80 -8.79 5.35
C GLN A 40 -7.56 -7.86 4.15
N ILE A 41 -7.53 -8.46 2.97
CA ILE A 41 -7.36 -7.83 1.66
C ILE A 41 -8.34 -6.66 1.54
N GLY A 42 -7.77 -5.46 1.36
CA GLY A 42 -8.52 -4.21 1.24
C GLY A 42 -9.18 -3.82 2.56
N THR A 43 -8.57 -2.88 3.29
CA THR A 43 -9.15 -2.17 4.46
C THR A 43 -10.12 -3.02 5.28
N ASP A 44 -9.63 -3.67 6.34
CA ASP A 44 -10.46 -4.31 7.37
C ASP A 44 -11.96 -3.94 7.28
N PRO A 45 -12.80 -4.76 6.61
CA PRO A 45 -14.23 -4.47 6.44
C PRO A 45 -14.98 -4.46 7.79
N ILE A 46 -14.28 -4.72 8.91
CA ILE A 46 -14.82 -4.92 10.25
C ILE A 46 -14.31 -3.85 11.25
N PHE A 47 -13.60 -2.78 10.83
CA PHE A 47 -13.16 -1.72 11.77
C PHE A 47 -12.39 -2.28 12.99
N SER A 48 -11.44 -3.19 12.80
CA SER A 48 -10.68 -3.81 13.89
C SER A 48 -9.18 -3.48 13.87
N ALA A 49 -8.71 -3.03 15.04
CA ALA A 49 -7.32 -2.93 15.48
C ALA A 49 -6.27 -2.12 14.68
N THR A 50 -6.55 -1.62 13.47
CA THR A 50 -5.73 -0.58 12.81
C THR A 50 -6.48 0.75 12.84
N SER A 51 -5.85 1.80 13.35
CA SER A 51 -6.49 3.12 13.31
C SER A 51 -6.26 3.68 11.92
N HIS A 52 -7.34 3.81 11.15
CA HIS A 52 -7.35 4.34 9.77
C HIS A 52 -6.86 5.81 9.65
N THR A 53 -6.10 6.33 10.63
CA THR A 53 -5.78 7.73 10.83
C THR A 53 -4.30 8.08 10.74
N GLY A 54 -3.39 7.10 10.77
CA GLY A 54 -1.94 7.39 10.91
C GLY A 54 -1.63 8.20 12.18
N ARG A 55 -2.51 8.09 13.19
CA ARG A 55 -2.37 8.61 14.55
C ARG A 55 -3.42 7.92 15.40
N ALA A 56 -3.01 6.86 16.09
CA ALA A 56 -3.89 6.11 16.96
C ALA A 56 -4.51 7.03 18.02
N ARG A 57 -5.84 7.13 18.03
CA ARG A 57 -6.59 7.37 19.26
C ARG A 57 -7.33 6.10 19.60
N SER A 58 -6.63 5.19 20.27
CA SER A 58 -7.19 3.94 20.82
C SER A 58 -8.32 4.16 21.85
N SER A 59 -8.64 5.42 22.18
CA SER A 59 -9.60 5.83 23.21
C SER A 59 -10.88 6.51 22.68
N VAL A 60 -11.12 6.55 21.37
CA VAL A 60 -12.34 7.20 20.83
C VAL A 60 -13.55 6.28 21.04
N THR A 61 -14.37 6.60 22.04
CA THR A 61 -15.71 6.00 22.21
C THR A 61 -16.75 6.80 21.43
N ARG A 62 -17.84 6.14 20.99
CA ARG A 62 -18.96 6.75 20.25
C ARG A 62 -19.63 7.93 20.98
N SER A 63 -19.35 8.10 22.29
CA SER A 63 -19.97 9.06 23.20
C SER A 63 -19.06 10.20 23.69
N ALA A 64 -17.79 10.27 23.26
CA ALA A 64 -16.98 11.46 23.50
C ALA A 64 -17.57 12.63 22.71
N GLY A 65 -17.70 13.81 23.32
CA GLY A 65 -18.31 15.00 22.68
C GLY A 65 -17.72 15.21 21.29
N ARG A 66 -18.53 14.96 20.25
CA ARG A 66 -18.09 15.10 18.87
C ARG A 66 -17.83 16.58 18.62
N GLN A 67 -16.62 16.90 18.17
CA GLN A 67 -16.37 18.21 17.58
C GLN A 67 -17.28 18.30 16.36
N ARG A 68 -18.24 19.23 16.40
CA ARG A 68 -19.13 19.44 15.28
C ARG A 68 -18.35 20.05 14.14
N LEU A 69 -18.41 19.41 12.98
CA LEU A 69 -17.74 19.92 11.78
C LEU A 69 -18.45 21.20 11.33
N THR A 70 -17.69 22.26 11.07
CA THR A 70 -18.25 23.52 10.57
C THR A 70 -18.42 23.43 9.05
N LEU A 71 -19.65 23.55 8.59
CA LEU A 71 -20.00 23.60 7.17
C LEU A 71 -20.10 25.06 6.70
N SER A 72 -19.61 25.31 5.49
CA SER A 72 -19.94 26.51 4.72
C SER A 72 -21.42 26.51 4.30
N THR A 73 -21.93 27.67 3.85
CA THR A 73 -23.31 27.78 3.38
C THR A 73 -23.64 26.74 2.31
N ASP A 74 -22.83 26.64 1.26
CA ASP A 74 -23.04 25.70 0.15
C ASP A 74 -23.03 24.24 0.64
N GLU A 75 -22.13 23.90 1.57
CA GLU A 75 -22.08 22.56 2.17
C GLU A 75 -23.32 22.28 3.03
N GLN A 76 -23.80 23.28 3.79
CA GLN A 76 -25.00 23.15 4.60
C GLN A 76 -26.25 22.97 3.72
N GLU A 77 -26.33 23.68 2.60
CA GLU A 77 -27.42 23.51 1.62
C GLU A 77 -27.45 22.08 1.05
N ILE A 78 -26.29 21.52 0.68
CA ILE A 78 -26.21 20.11 0.23
C ILE A 78 -26.60 19.15 1.37
N PHE A 79 -26.15 19.43 2.59
CA PHE A 79 -26.50 18.64 3.78
C PHE A 79 -28.01 18.65 4.07
N ASP A 80 -28.67 19.76 3.76
CA ASP A 80 -30.11 19.97 3.92
C ASP A 80 -30.94 19.48 2.73
N GLY A 81 -30.31 19.12 1.60
CA GLY A 81 -30.92 18.38 0.49
C GLY A 81 -30.72 18.98 -0.90
N LEU A 82 -29.97 20.08 -1.04
CA LEU A 82 -29.62 20.64 -2.33
C LEU A 82 -28.79 19.62 -3.14
N GLY A 83 -29.16 19.41 -4.41
CA GLY A 83 -28.49 18.45 -5.28
C GLY A 83 -28.98 17.00 -5.17
N GLY A 84 -30.07 16.75 -4.41
CA GLY A 84 -30.78 15.47 -4.39
C GLY A 84 -30.35 14.50 -3.29
N GLU A 85 -31.14 13.44 -3.10
CA GLU A 85 -31.00 12.51 -1.97
C GLU A 85 -29.62 11.82 -1.91
N ALA A 86 -29.09 11.37 -3.07
CA ALA A 86 -27.80 10.70 -3.11
C ALA A 86 -26.63 11.62 -2.73
N LEU A 87 -26.65 12.87 -3.17
CA LEU A 87 -25.62 13.85 -2.80
C LEU A 87 -25.75 14.25 -1.31
N GLN A 88 -26.98 14.36 -0.81
CA GLN A 88 -27.24 14.58 0.61
C GLN A 88 -26.70 13.44 1.48
N LYS A 89 -26.94 12.18 1.11
CA LYS A 89 -26.35 11.01 1.79
C LYS A 89 -24.83 11.04 1.74
N THR A 90 -24.27 11.42 0.59
CA THR A 90 -22.81 11.55 0.38
C THR A 90 -22.19 12.52 1.37
N ILE A 91 -22.68 13.77 1.43
CA ILE A 91 -22.11 14.77 2.35
C ILE A 91 -22.31 14.36 3.82
N ARG A 92 -23.46 13.78 4.18
CA ARG A 92 -23.72 13.32 5.55
C ARG A 92 -22.72 12.25 5.98
N ALA A 93 -22.43 11.27 5.12
CA ALA A 93 -21.43 10.24 5.39
C ALA A 93 -20.02 10.83 5.52
N VAL A 94 -19.65 11.78 4.65
CA VAL A 94 -18.35 12.48 4.72
C VAL A 94 -18.22 13.31 6.01
N VAL A 95 -19.28 14.00 6.42
CA VAL A 95 -19.33 14.77 7.67
C VAL A 95 -19.25 13.85 8.88
N ASP A 96 -20.04 12.78 8.92
CA ASP A 96 -20.00 11.79 10.00
C ASP A 96 -18.60 11.19 10.15
N TYR A 97 -17.96 10.82 9.04
CA TYR A 97 -16.58 10.36 9.02
C TYR A 97 -15.63 11.44 9.56
N GLY A 98 -15.77 12.69 9.12
CA GLY A 98 -14.99 13.82 9.61
C GLY A 98 -15.12 14.05 11.12
N GLU A 99 -16.34 14.07 11.64
CA GLU A 99 -16.62 14.28 13.07
C GLU A 99 -16.07 13.15 13.95
N ILE A 100 -16.12 11.89 13.49
CA ILE A 100 -15.51 10.74 14.17
C ILE A 100 -14.00 10.97 14.37
N PHE A 101 -13.33 11.59 13.40
CA PHE A 101 -11.90 11.86 13.45
C PHE A 101 -11.52 13.27 13.90
N GLY A 102 -12.51 14.06 14.35
CA GLY A 102 -12.29 15.41 14.88
C GLY A 102 -11.90 16.43 13.83
N ALA A 103 -12.38 16.28 12.59
CA ALA A 103 -12.22 17.29 11.55
C ALA A 103 -12.97 18.57 11.90
N SER A 104 -12.32 19.72 11.68
CA SER A 104 -12.93 21.02 11.97
C SER A 104 -13.81 21.55 10.84
N ARG A 105 -13.50 21.17 9.61
CA ARG A 105 -14.12 21.65 8.36
C ARG A 105 -13.87 20.65 7.23
N LEU A 106 -14.52 20.86 6.10
CA LEU A 106 -14.13 20.23 4.83
C LEU A 106 -13.08 21.10 4.11
N VAL A 107 -12.25 20.46 3.29
CA VAL A 107 -11.31 21.11 2.36
C VAL A 107 -11.66 20.74 0.93
N PRO A 108 -11.54 21.69 -0.03
CA PRO A 108 -11.64 21.35 -1.45
C PRO A 108 -10.46 20.46 -1.85
N LEU A 109 -10.72 19.52 -2.76
CA LEU A 109 -9.71 18.64 -3.32
C LEU A 109 -9.06 19.26 -4.57
N GLY A 110 -7.73 19.14 -4.70
CA GLY A 110 -6.93 19.82 -5.73
C GLY A 110 -6.38 18.89 -6.85
N GLY A 111 -5.96 17.68 -6.51
CA GLY A 111 -5.46 16.67 -7.47
C GLY A 111 -6.57 15.81 -8.07
N ALA A 112 -6.25 14.90 -9.00
CA ALA A 112 -7.24 13.93 -9.51
C ALA A 112 -7.44 12.75 -8.53
N PRO A 113 -8.65 12.16 -8.45
CA PRO A 113 -8.89 11.05 -7.52
C PRO A 113 -8.15 9.77 -7.92
N HIS A 114 -7.89 8.95 -6.92
CA HIS A 114 -7.37 7.59 -7.10
C HIS A 114 -8.05 6.64 -6.12
N HIS A 115 -8.64 5.57 -6.64
CA HIS A 115 -9.42 4.61 -5.86
C HIS A 115 -8.74 3.24 -5.78
N ALA A 116 -8.74 2.64 -4.60
CA ALA A 116 -8.16 1.32 -4.39
C ALA A 116 -9.07 0.16 -4.83
N ILE A 117 -10.39 0.39 -5.02
CA ILE A 117 -11.31 -0.67 -5.45
C ILE A 117 -11.07 -1.01 -6.92
N SER A 118 -10.46 -2.16 -7.15
CA SER A 118 -10.18 -2.71 -8.47
C SER A 118 -10.69 -4.13 -8.71
N TRP A 119 -11.43 -4.71 -7.75
CA TRP A 119 -11.98 -6.06 -7.85
C TRP A 119 -13.47 -6.08 -7.49
N GLY A 120 -14.29 -6.75 -8.31
CA GLY A 120 -15.72 -6.91 -8.02
C GLY A 120 -16.00 -8.26 -7.38
N SER A 121 -16.30 -8.30 -6.08
CA SER A 121 -16.62 -9.56 -5.36
C SER A 121 -17.78 -9.39 -4.40
N ARG A 122 -18.38 -10.50 -3.95
CA ARG A 122 -19.45 -10.48 -2.95
C ARG A 122 -19.06 -9.78 -1.65
N GLY A 123 -17.78 -9.78 -1.28
CA GLY A 123 -17.28 -9.09 -0.08
C GLY A 123 -17.44 -7.57 -0.12
N ILE A 124 -17.51 -6.98 -1.33
CA ILE A 124 -17.66 -5.52 -1.51
C ILE A 124 -19.04 -5.13 -2.03
N GLU A 125 -20.01 -6.05 -2.04
CA GLU A 125 -21.38 -5.78 -2.48
C GLU A 125 -22.02 -4.54 -1.80
N PRO A 126 -21.81 -4.26 -0.49
CA PRO A 126 -22.30 -3.02 0.10
C PRO A 126 -21.76 -1.74 -0.56
N LEU A 127 -20.50 -1.74 -0.99
CA LEU A 127 -19.88 -0.62 -1.69
C LEU A 127 -20.42 -0.50 -3.12
N LEU A 128 -20.64 -1.64 -3.81
CA LEU A 128 -21.25 -1.64 -5.13
C LEU A 128 -22.66 -1.05 -5.11
N ARG A 129 -23.46 -1.30 -4.06
CA ARG A 129 -24.77 -0.66 -3.89
C ARG A 129 -24.67 0.87 -3.79
N ILE A 130 -23.68 1.36 -3.04
CA ILE A 130 -23.42 2.81 -2.94
C ILE A 130 -23.03 3.35 -4.32
N TYR A 131 -22.11 2.69 -5.04
CA TYR A 131 -21.65 3.13 -6.36
C TYR A 131 -22.79 3.13 -7.38
N ARG A 132 -23.68 2.15 -7.30
CA ARG A 132 -24.88 2.07 -8.14
C ARG A 132 -25.84 3.23 -7.87
N GLU A 133 -26.14 3.52 -6.60
CA GLU A 133 -27.01 4.64 -6.23
C GLU A 133 -26.43 5.99 -6.71
N LEU A 134 -25.11 6.17 -6.58
CA LEU A 134 -24.41 7.36 -7.08
C LEU A 134 -24.54 7.49 -8.62
N ALA A 135 -24.27 6.40 -9.34
CA ALA A 135 -24.32 6.39 -10.81
C ALA A 135 -25.75 6.57 -11.35
N GLU A 136 -26.74 5.90 -10.77
CA GLU A 136 -28.17 6.04 -11.11
C GLU A 136 -28.69 7.46 -10.84
N SER A 137 -28.10 8.15 -9.86
CA SER A 137 -28.39 9.57 -9.56
C SER A 137 -27.69 10.55 -10.49
N GLY A 138 -26.91 10.05 -11.47
CA GLY A 138 -26.14 10.89 -12.41
C GLY A 138 -24.95 11.61 -11.78
N LEU A 139 -24.54 11.24 -10.57
CA LEU A 139 -23.40 11.84 -9.89
C LEU A 139 -22.09 11.29 -10.46
N ARG A 140 -21.06 12.14 -10.47
CA ARG A 140 -19.72 11.81 -10.94
C ARG A 140 -18.68 12.44 -10.04
N ALA A 141 -17.49 11.86 -10.05
CA ALA A 141 -16.34 12.45 -9.38
C ALA A 141 -16.05 13.85 -9.95
N TYR A 142 -15.55 14.76 -9.10
CA TYR A 142 -15.24 16.15 -9.50
C TYR A 142 -14.19 16.25 -10.60
N ALA A 143 -13.38 15.21 -10.80
CA ALA A 143 -12.40 15.08 -11.87
C ALA A 143 -12.27 13.61 -12.32
N PRO A 144 -11.81 13.34 -13.55
CA PRO A 144 -11.53 11.99 -14.01
C PRO A 144 -10.53 11.29 -13.09
N PHE A 145 -10.81 10.05 -12.69
CA PHE A 145 -9.99 9.32 -11.73
C PHE A 145 -9.25 8.15 -12.34
N THR A 146 -8.26 7.65 -11.59
CA THR A 146 -7.54 6.39 -11.84
C THR A 146 -7.90 5.36 -10.76
N SER A 147 -7.64 4.08 -11.00
CA SER A 147 -7.88 3.04 -10.00
C SER A 147 -6.71 2.06 -9.88
N ASN A 148 -6.70 1.26 -8.82
CA ASN A 148 -5.69 0.24 -8.58
C ASN A 148 -5.66 -0.85 -9.67
N PRO A 149 -4.55 -1.58 -9.86
CA PRO A 149 -4.51 -2.65 -10.85
C PRO A 149 -5.56 -3.72 -10.56
N LYS A 150 -6.16 -4.24 -11.63
CA LYS A 150 -7.15 -5.32 -11.55
C LYS A 150 -6.49 -6.56 -10.93
N PRO A 151 -7.25 -7.39 -10.19
CA PRO A 151 -6.70 -8.64 -9.66
C PRO A 151 -6.19 -9.53 -10.79
N MET A 152 -6.97 -9.61 -11.87
CA MET A 152 -6.69 -10.44 -13.03
C MET A 152 -7.05 -9.69 -14.31
N ASP A 153 -6.11 -9.67 -15.25
CA ASP A 153 -6.31 -9.36 -16.66
C ASP A 153 -5.66 -10.51 -17.45
N PRO A 154 -6.44 -11.31 -18.20
CA PRO A 154 -5.95 -12.52 -18.87
C PRO A 154 -5.03 -12.22 -20.06
N ILE A 155 -4.86 -10.95 -20.45
CA ILE A 155 -4.05 -10.58 -21.62
C ILE A 155 -2.56 -10.90 -21.39
N ASP A 156 -2.01 -10.56 -20.22
CA ASP A 156 -0.56 -10.63 -19.97
C ASP A 156 -0.13 -11.75 -19.01
N LEU A 157 -1.10 -12.38 -18.34
CA LEU A 157 -0.94 -13.54 -17.46
C LEU A 157 -2.05 -14.55 -17.76
N PRO A 158 -1.87 -15.43 -18.77
CA PRO A 158 -2.93 -16.34 -19.19
C PRO A 158 -3.25 -17.36 -18.11
N LEU A 159 -4.54 -17.62 -17.97
CA LEU A 159 -5.10 -18.57 -17.00
C LEU A 159 -5.52 -19.85 -17.70
N VAL A 160 -5.31 -20.98 -17.03
CA VAL A 160 -5.96 -22.22 -17.48
C VAL A 160 -7.46 -22.20 -17.11
N LEU A 161 -8.26 -23.06 -17.76
CA LEU A 161 -9.72 -23.05 -17.62
C LEU A 161 -10.19 -23.12 -16.16
N ASP A 162 -9.59 -24.00 -15.34
CA ASP A 162 -9.97 -24.15 -13.94
C ASP A 162 -9.68 -22.90 -13.11
N GLN A 163 -8.56 -22.22 -13.38
CA GLN A 163 -8.24 -20.93 -12.77
C GLN A 163 -9.28 -19.88 -13.16
N HIS A 164 -9.57 -19.77 -14.46
CA HIS A 164 -10.57 -18.84 -14.96
C HIS A 164 -11.95 -19.06 -14.31
N LEU A 165 -12.41 -20.31 -14.22
CA LEU A 165 -13.70 -20.65 -13.61
C LEU A 165 -13.76 -20.38 -12.11
N ALA A 166 -12.66 -20.60 -11.37
CA ALA A 166 -12.58 -20.28 -9.95
C ALA A 166 -12.61 -18.76 -9.72
N LEU A 167 -11.87 -18.01 -10.53
CA LEU A 167 -11.79 -16.56 -10.45
C LEU A 167 -13.12 -15.91 -10.82
N ALA A 168 -13.82 -16.40 -11.84
CA ALA A 168 -15.15 -15.91 -12.19
C ALA A 168 -16.17 -16.05 -11.04
N LYS A 169 -15.99 -17.02 -10.13
CA LYS A 169 -16.83 -17.16 -8.93
C LYS A 169 -16.46 -16.17 -7.82
N ILE A 170 -15.18 -15.82 -7.69
CA ILE A 170 -14.68 -14.91 -6.66
C ILE A 170 -14.91 -13.46 -7.08
N PHE A 171 -14.56 -13.15 -8.31
CA PHE A 171 -14.60 -11.83 -8.92
C PHE A 171 -15.86 -11.62 -9.77
N ASN A 172 -16.99 -12.14 -9.27
CA ASN A 172 -18.26 -12.26 -9.96
C ASN A 172 -19.00 -10.93 -10.21
N PHE A 173 -18.50 -9.81 -9.67
CA PHE A 173 -19.06 -8.48 -9.88
C PHE A 173 -18.09 -7.53 -10.62
N THR A 174 -17.03 -8.06 -11.24
CA THR A 174 -16.00 -7.22 -11.88
C THR A 174 -16.57 -6.38 -13.01
N ASP A 175 -17.38 -6.98 -13.90
CA ASP A 175 -18.02 -6.25 -14.99
C ASP A 175 -18.94 -5.12 -14.48
N GLU A 176 -19.67 -5.37 -13.38
CA GLU A 176 -20.49 -4.33 -12.75
C GLU A 176 -19.63 -3.20 -12.19
N LEU A 177 -18.56 -3.52 -11.46
CA LEU A 177 -17.64 -2.53 -10.92
C LEU A 177 -17.01 -1.69 -12.03
N GLU A 178 -16.55 -2.31 -13.12
CA GLU A 178 -15.94 -1.60 -14.23
C GLU A 178 -16.92 -0.63 -14.91
N ARG A 179 -18.15 -1.09 -15.16
CA ARG A 179 -19.22 -0.22 -15.68
C ARG A 179 -19.49 0.95 -14.73
N LEU A 180 -19.66 0.69 -13.44
CA LEU A 180 -19.93 1.73 -12.44
C LEU A 180 -18.76 2.73 -12.35
N ASN A 181 -17.52 2.26 -12.37
CA ASN A 181 -16.36 3.13 -12.36
C ASN A 181 -16.35 4.06 -13.59
N LEU A 182 -16.64 3.55 -14.78
CA LEU A 182 -16.76 4.38 -16.00
C LEU A 182 -17.89 5.41 -15.89
N GLU A 183 -19.05 5.02 -15.35
CA GLU A 183 -20.19 5.93 -15.13
C GLU A 183 -19.87 7.04 -14.12
N LEU A 184 -19.12 6.71 -13.07
CA LEU A 184 -18.73 7.61 -11.99
C LEU A 184 -17.53 8.51 -12.33
N GLY A 185 -16.79 8.22 -13.40
CA GLY A 185 -15.72 9.10 -13.89
C GLY A 185 -14.32 8.49 -14.02
N LEU A 186 -14.18 7.15 -14.10
CA LEU A 186 -12.91 6.52 -14.46
C LEU A 186 -12.46 7.03 -15.82
N ARG A 187 -11.22 7.54 -15.90
CA ARG A 187 -10.70 8.25 -17.08
C ARG A 187 -10.67 7.37 -18.33
N SER A 188 -10.23 6.12 -18.21
CA SER A 188 -10.29 5.14 -19.29
C SER A 188 -10.24 3.70 -18.76
N PRO A 189 -10.65 2.70 -19.57
CA PRO A 189 -10.50 1.29 -19.22
C PRO A 189 -9.06 0.81 -19.01
N GLY A 190 -8.04 1.63 -19.34
CA GLY A 190 -6.62 1.28 -19.18
C GLY A 190 -5.91 1.96 -18.00
N ASP A 191 -6.61 2.83 -17.24
CA ASP A 191 -6.03 3.67 -16.19
C ASP A 191 -5.95 2.98 -14.82
N TRP A 192 -5.34 1.80 -14.81
CA TRP A 192 -5.19 0.95 -13.65
C TRP A 192 -3.73 0.85 -13.20
N SER A 193 -3.39 1.41 -12.03
CA SER A 193 -2.07 1.32 -11.41
C SER A 193 -2.09 1.81 -9.97
N CYS A 194 -1.39 1.12 -9.07
CA CYS A 194 -1.20 1.54 -7.68
C CYS A 194 -0.03 2.54 -7.54
N ALA A 195 0.73 2.72 -8.63
CA ALA A 195 1.67 3.82 -8.83
C ALA A 195 1.01 4.86 -9.75
N CYS A 196 -0.14 5.40 -9.33
CA CYS A 196 -0.95 6.33 -10.12
C CYS A 196 -0.28 7.69 -10.33
N TYR A 197 0.69 8.03 -9.48
CA TYR A 197 1.44 9.28 -9.50
C TYR A 197 2.60 9.30 -10.49
N GLU A 198 2.90 8.18 -11.16
CA GLU A 198 3.92 8.15 -12.20
C GLU A 198 3.55 9.10 -13.35
N PRO A 199 4.52 9.80 -13.96
CA PRO A 199 4.25 10.75 -15.03
C PRO A 199 3.41 10.16 -16.17
N GLU A 200 3.66 8.89 -16.54
CA GLU A 200 2.94 8.16 -17.58
C GLU A 200 1.47 7.94 -17.23
N MET A 201 1.13 7.90 -15.95
CA MET A 201 -0.26 7.80 -15.47
C MET A 201 -0.96 9.16 -15.44
N GLY A 202 -0.23 10.27 -15.46
CA GLY A 202 -0.80 11.62 -15.50
C GLY A 202 -1.73 11.95 -14.32
N ASN A 203 -1.51 11.34 -13.14
CA ASN A 203 -2.25 11.62 -11.91
C ASN A 203 -1.28 11.98 -10.77
N THR A 204 -0.41 12.95 -11.04
CA THR A 204 0.61 13.45 -10.12
C THR A 204 0.12 14.75 -9.46
N PRO A 205 -0.24 14.74 -8.16
CA PRO A 205 -0.69 15.94 -7.44
C PRO A 205 0.47 16.91 -7.15
N GLU A 206 0.12 18.17 -6.87
CA GLU A 206 1.09 19.21 -6.50
C GLU A 206 1.35 19.24 -4.98
N PHE A 207 2.45 19.89 -4.59
CA PHE A 207 2.78 20.10 -3.18
C PHE A 207 1.67 20.89 -2.47
N GLY A 208 1.15 20.34 -1.37
CA GLY A 208 0.10 20.96 -0.57
C GLY A 208 -1.33 20.65 -1.03
N ASP A 209 -1.53 19.97 -2.17
CA ASP A 209 -2.86 19.54 -2.59
C ASP A 209 -3.52 18.65 -1.54
N TYR A 210 -4.80 18.90 -1.29
CA TYR A 210 -5.63 17.95 -0.53
C TYR A 210 -6.14 16.87 -1.47
N LEU A 211 -5.98 15.61 -1.05
CA LEU A 211 -6.45 14.43 -1.78
C LEU A 211 -7.34 13.57 -0.88
N ALA A 212 -8.12 12.71 -1.53
CA ALA A 212 -8.87 11.64 -0.88
C ALA A 212 -8.57 10.32 -1.58
N TRP A 213 -7.41 9.74 -1.27
CA TRP A 213 -6.98 8.45 -1.83
C TRP A 213 -7.11 7.34 -0.79
N SER A 214 -7.24 6.09 -1.24
CA SER A 214 -7.37 4.89 -0.38
C SER A 214 -6.26 3.85 -0.59
N GLU A 215 -5.43 3.97 -1.63
CA GLU A 215 -4.30 3.08 -1.88
C GLU A 215 -3.10 3.41 -0.98
N SER A 216 -2.70 2.48 -0.11
CA SER A 216 -1.76 2.74 1.00
C SER A 216 -0.35 3.19 0.55
N SER A 217 0.18 2.60 -0.53
CA SER A 217 1.49 3.02 -1.04
C SER A 217 1.42 4.35 -1.77
N ALA A 218 0.32 4.62 -2.48
CA ALA A 218 0.11 5.90 -3.16
C ALA A 218 -0.09 7.05 -2.16
N ILE A 219 -0.82 6.80 -1.07
CA ILE A 219 -0.96 7.75 0.05
C ILE A 219 0.40 8.13 0.62
N THR A 220 1.26 7.15 0.90
CA THR A 220 2.58 7.41 1.49
C THR A 220 3.47 8.19 0.53
N PHE A 221 3.45 7.84 -0.76
CA PHE A 221 4.20 8.56 -1.79
C PHE A 221 3.69 10.00 -1.98
N ALA A 222 2.37 10.19 -2.09
CA ALA A 222 1.76 11.50 -2.22
C ALA A 222 2.12 12.41 -1.03
N ASN A 223 1.99 11.88 0.19
CA ASN A 223 2.32 12.63 1.41
C ASN A 223 3.81 12.97 1.52
N SER A 224 4.69 12.05 1.17
CA SER A 224 6.12 12.13 1.52
C SER A 224 6.99 12.63 0.38
N VAL A 225 6.73 12.18 -0.84
CA VAL A 225 7.55 12.49 -2.02
C VAL A 225 7.00 13.70 -2.76
N LEU A 226 5.68 13.80 -2.90
CA LEU A 226 5.02 14.93 -3.57
C LEU A 226 4.69 16.08 -2.61
N GLY A 227 4.55 15.78 -1.31
CA GLY A 227 4.13 16.76 -0.31
C GLY A 227 2.65 17.14 -0.40
N ALA A 228 1.85 16.34 -1.10
CA ALA A 228 0.40 16.43 -1.05
C ALA A 228 -0.10 15.95 0.32
N ARG A 229 -1.41 16.08 0.57
CA ARG A 229 -2.01 15.95 1.90
C ARG A 229 -3.24 15.06 1.85
N THR A 230 -3.07 13.82 2.31
CA THR A 230 -4.16 12.85 2.39
C THR A 230 -4.05 11.99 3.65
N ASN A 231 -5.21 11.68 4.23
CA ASN A 231 -5.30 10.63 5.25
C ASN A 231 -5.28 9.25 4.58
N ARG A 232 -5.11 8.21 5.41
CA ARG A 232 -5.33 6.82 5.01
C ARG A 232 -6.82 6.50 4.97
N ASN A 233 -7.52 7.06 3.98
CA ASN A 233 -8.96 6.91 3.91
C ASN A 233 -9.38 5.45 3.68
N PRO A 234 -10.47 5.00 4.32
CA PRO A 234 -11.04 3.70 4.03
C PRO A 234 -11.64 3.72 2.61
N ILE A 235 -11.65 2.54 2.01
CA ILE A 235 -12.29 2.30 0.73
C ILE A 235 -13.77 2.71 0.79
N GLY A 236 -14.24 3.45 -0.21
CA GLY A 236 -15.61 3.97 -0.32
C GLY A 236 -15.72 5.43 0.11
N ILE A 237 -15.08 5.83 1.22
CA ILE A 237 -15.05 7.24 1.64
C ILE A 237 -14.31 8.11 0.62
N ASP A 238 -13.26 7.58 0.00
CA ASP A 238 -12.54 8.21 -1.10
C ASP A 238 -13.46 8.52 -2.29
N MET A 239 -14.33 7.59 -2.69
CA MET A 239 -15.34 7.82 -3.73
C MET A 239 -16.35 8.88 -3.30
N LEU A 240 -16.87 8.81 -2.07
CA LEU A 240 -17.80 9.84 -1.57
C LEU A 240 -17.17 11.24 -1.53
N CYS A 241 -15.91 11.35 -1.11
CA CYS A 241 -15.16 12.60 -1.16
C CYS A 241 -14.95 13.07 -2.61
N SER A 242 -14.77 12.14 -3.55
CA SER A 242 -14.61 12.43 -4.97
C SER A 242 -15.91 12.87 -5.63
N ILE A 243 -17.06 12.33 -5.25
CA ILE A 243 -18.37 12.86 -5.67
C ILE A 243 -18.59 14.26 -5.12
N LEU A 244 -18.24 14.48 -3.85
CA LEU A 244 -18.44 15.76 -3.18
C LEU A 244 -17.45 16.85 -3.63
N GLY A 245 -16.26 16.47 -4.13
CA GLY A 245 -15.16 17.40 -4.38
C GLY A 245 -14.47 17.91 -3.12
N LYS A 246 -14.75 17.30 -1.97
CA LYS A 246 -14.25 17.75 -0.67
C LYS A 246 -13.94 16.57 0.26
N ALA A 247 -13.00 16.77 1.18
CA ALA A 247 -12.66 15.80 2.22
C ALA A 247 -12.55 16.44 3.60
N PRO A 248 -12.73 15.69 4.69
CA PRO A 248 -12.63 16.25 6.04
C PRO A 248 -11.19 16.57 6.44
N TYR A 249 -10.99 17.77 7.00
CA TYR A 249 -9.67 18.28 7.40
C TYR A 249 -9.25 17.79 8.78
N PHE A 250 -8.52 16.67 8.82
CA PHE A 250 -7.94 16.09 10.05
C PHE A 250 -6.65 15.32 9.74
N GLY A 251 -5.99 14.82 10.79
CA GLY A 251 -4.85 13.92 10.63
C GLY A 251 -3.74 14.52 9.76
N LEU A 252 -3.23 13.73 8.82
CA LEU A 252 -2.13 14.07 7.90
C LEU A 252 -2.47 15.21 6.92
N MET A 253 -3.73 15.68 6.89
CA MET A 253 -4.10 16.88 6.16
C MET A 253 -3.72 18.16 6.92
N THR A 254 -3.50 18.08 8.23
CA THR A 254 -3.18 19.23 9.10
C THR A 254 -1.68 19.34 9.36
N ASP A 255 -1.14 20.55 9.54
CA ASP A 255 0.29 20.72 9.87
C ASP A 255 0.66 19.99 11.17
N ARG A 256 -0.19 20.11 12.20
CA ARG A 256 -0.01 19.40 13.47
C ARG A 256 0.00 17.88 13.29
N GLY A 257 -0.82 17.35 12.40
CA GLY A 257 -0.90 15.91 12.11
C GLY A 257 0.35 15.35 11.45
N ARG A 258 1.11 16.21 10.77
CA ARG A 258 2.31 15.85 10.01
C ARG A 258 3.61 15.97 10.81
N LEU A 259 3.54 16.48 12.04
CA LEU A 259 4.69 16.47 12.95
C LEU A 259 5.10 15.03 13.30
N ALA A 260 6.39 14.76 13.16
CA ALA A 260 7.01 13.47 13.39
C ALA A 260 7.14 13.17 14.89
N ASP A 261 6.52 12.07 15.32
CA ASP A 261 6.62 11.57 16.69
C ASP A 261 7.76 10.55 16.87
N TRP A 262 8.50 10.25 15.79
CA TRP A 262 9.71 9.44 15.80
C TRP A 262 10.87 10.12 15.08
N LEU A 263 12.06 10.08 15.69
CA LEU A 263 13.34 10.28 15.02
C LEU A 263 13.96 8.90 14.74
N ILE A 264 14.21 8.61 13.47
CA ILE A 264 14.81 7.36 13.01
C ILE A 264 16.20 7.66 12.46
N GLU A 265 17.22 7.12 13.10
CA GLU A 265 18.61 7.30 12.69
C GLU A 265 19.08 6.07 11.91
N VAL A 266 19.33 6.23 10.61
CA VAL A 266 19.83 5.14 9.76
C VAL A 266 21.36 5.14 9.77
N GLU A 267 21.95 4.15 10.44
CA GLU A 267 23.39 4.00 10.64
C GLU A 267 23.92 2.72 9.98
N THR A 268 23.46 2.45 8.76
CA THR A 268 23.85 1.26 8.01
C THR A 268 25.18 1.49 7.28
N SER A 269 25.99 0.44 7.12
CA SER A 269 27.29 0.53 6.41
C SER A 269 27.17 0.66 4.90
N ARG A 270 25.99 0.30 4.35
CA ARG A 270 25.67 0.38 2.93
C ARG A 270 24.21 0.80 2.72
N ARG A 271 23.87 1.16 1.48
CA ARG A 271 22.49 1.42 1.08
C ARG A 271 21.65 0.15 1.25
N CYS A 272 20.72 0.16 2.21
CA CYS A 272 19.81 -0.96 2.43
C CYS A 272 18.75 -1.07 1.34
N SER A 273 18.21 -2.28 1.15
CA SER A 273 16.99 -2.48 0.37
C SER A 273 15.86 -1.60 0.94
N PRO A 274 15.17 -0.80 0.11
CA PRO A 274 14.05 0.02 0.58
C PRO A 274 12.93 -0.83 1.18
N GLN A 275 12.80 -2.08 0.71
CA GLN A 275 11.79 -3.03 1.16
C GLN A 275 12.06 -3.48 2.61
N VAL A 276 13.31 -3.80 2.94
CA VAL A 276 13.71 -4.29 4.27
C VAL A 276 13.80 -3.14 5.26
N LEU A 277 14.41 -2.02 4.86
CA LEU A 277 14.44 -0.79 5.67
C LEU A 277 13.01 -0.34 5.98
N GLY A 278 12.13 -0.34 4.99
CA GLY A 278 10.75 0.06 5.19
C GLY A 278 9.98 -0.88 6.11
N SER A 279 10.19 -2.19 6.00
CA SER A 279 9.61 -3.13 6.98
C SER A 279 10.13 -2.87 8.40
N THR A 280 11.42 -2.61 8.54
CA THR A 280 12.08 -2.36 9.83
C THR A 280 11.52 -1.12 10.51
N ILE A 281 11.44 0.00 9.77
CA ILE A 281 10.83 1.24 10.26
C ILE A 281 9.35 1.02 10.57
N GLY A 282 8.58 0.42 9.65
CA GLY A 282 7.14 0.22 9.81
C GLY A 282 6.80 -0.61 11.04
N LEU A 283 7.52 -1.71 11.29
CA LEU A 283 7.34 -2.54 12.48
C LEU A 283 7.73 -1.82 13.78
N ARG A 284 8.65 -0.86 13.69
CA ARG A 284 9.10 -0.07 14.84
C ARG A 284 8.13 1.04 15.21
N VAL A 285 7.71 1.83 14.23
CA VAL A 285 6.93 3.06 14.47
C VAL A 285 5.42 2.85 14.40
N LEU A 286 4.98 1.73 13.82
CA LEU A 286 3.57 1.44 13.56
C LEU A 286 2.90 2.62 12.84
N GLU A 287 1.81 3.16 13.38
CA GLU A 287 1.05 4.25 12.75
C GLU A 287 1.59 5.65 13.09
N GLY A 288 2.82 5.75 13.61
CA GLY A 288 3.52 7.02 13.84
C GLY A 288 4.01 7.69 12.55
N VAL A 289 4.52 8.91 12.68
CA VAL A 289 5.16 9.69 11.61
C VAL A 289 6.67 9.74 11.87
N PRO A 290 7.50 9.01 11.12
CA PRO A 290 8.95 9.05 11.28
C PRO A 290 9.58 10.24 10.54
N PHE A 291 10.53 10.88 11.21
CA PHE A 291 11.56 11.73 10.62
C PHE A 291 12.86 10.93 10.54
N ILE A 292 13.31 10.63 9.33
CA ILE A 292 14.42 9.74 9.05
C ILE A 292 15.65 10.59 8.71
N VAL A 293 16.77 10.30 9.37
CA VAL A 293 18.07 10.92 9.13
C VAL A 293 19.09 9.88 8.66
N GLY A 294 20.12 10.34 7.94
CA GLY A 294 21.23 9.51 7.48
C GLY A 294 21.06 8.87 6.11
N LEU A 295 19.89 8.95 5.47
CA LEU A 295 19.65 8.42 4.11
C LEU A 295 20.21 9.32 2.99
N ASP A 296 20.46 10.59 3.26
CA ASP A 296 21.07 11.57 2.36
C ASP A 296 22.50 11.20 1.92
N ARG A 297 23.18 10.32 2.67
CA ARG A 297 24.47 9.74 2.23
C ARG A 297 24.34 8.76 1.06
N TYR A 298 23.14 8.22 0.82
CA TYR A 298 22.87 7.20 -0.22
C TYR A 298 21.94 7.69 -1.33
N LEU A 299 21.16 8.73 -1.04
CA LEU A 299 20.07 9.20 -1.89
C LEU A 299 20.23 10.70 -2.12
N SER A 300 19.72 11.18 -3.25
CA SER A 300 19.82 12.59 -3.62
C SER A 300 18.47 13.09 -4.11
N ARG A 301 18.05 14.25 -3.59
CA ARG A 301 16.78 14.86 -3.95
C ARG A 301 16.67 15.07 -5.46
N GLY A 302 15.51 14.72 -6.02
CA GLY A 302 15.20 14.93 -7.43
C GLY A 302 15.82 13.91 -8.39
N ALA A 303 16.67 12.98 -7.91
CA ALA A 303 17.16 11.88 -8.74
C ALA A 303 16.06 10.82 -8.94
N ALA A 304 15.90 10.32 -10.17
CA ALA A 304 14.90 9.31 -10.51
C ALA A 304 15.01 8.05 -9.61
N HIS A 305 16.23 7.52 -9.44
CA HIS A 305 16.47 6.37 -8.55
C HIS A 305 16.13 6.64 -7.07
N THR A 306 16.08 7.91 -6.65
CA THR A 306 15.60 8.26 -5.30
C THR A 306 14.09 8.16 -5.24
N ALA A 307 13.36 8.64 -6.24
CA ALA A 307 11.90 8.47 -6.29
C ALA A 307 11.50 6.99 -6.28
N ASP A 308 12.18 6.15 -7.08
CA ASP A 308 11.98 4.69 -7.09
C ASP A 308 12.21 4.07 -5.70
N TYR A 309 13.31 4.48 -5.04
CA TYR A 309 13.63 4.02 -3.68
C TYR A 309 12.54 4.41 -2.69
N LEU A 310 12.06 5.66 -2.75
CA LEU A 310 11.04 6.17 -1.84
C LEU A 310 9.66 5.54 -2.10
N LYS A 311 9.33 5.22 -3.35
CA LYS A 311 8.14 4.43 -3.70
C LYS A 311 8.13 3.09 -2.99
N ASP A 312 9.22 2.34 -3.11
CA ASP A 312 9.33 1.00 -2.54
C ASP A 312 9.44 1.05 -1.01
N LEU A 313 10.17 2.02 -0.47
CA LEU A 313 10.28 2.28 0.97
C LEU A 313 8.90 2.59 1.56
N GLY A 314 8.19 3.54 0.97
CA GLY A 314 6.86 3.96 1.41
C GLY A 314 5.86 2.81 1.39
N ALA A 315 5.91 1.96 0.35
CA ALA A 315 5.04 0.79 0.27
C ALA A 315 5.33 -0.25 1.37
N ALA A 316 6.60 -0.52 1.65
CA ALA A 316 6.99 -1.47 2.69
C ALA A 316 6.66 -0.95 4.10
N ILE A 317 6.90 0.33 4.39
CA ILE A 317 6.52 0.95 5.67
C ILE A 317 4.99 0.94 5.83
N ALA A 318 4.24 1.34 4.80
CA ALA A 318 2.78 1.35 4.84
C ALA A 318 2.20 -0.05 5.05
N GLY A 319 2.74 -1.08 4.40
CA GLY A 319 2.28 -2.47 4.54
C GLY A 319 2.56 -3.06 5.93
N ASN A 320 3.72 -2.75 6.53
CA ASN A 320 4.14 -3.36 7.80
C ASN A 320 3.73 -2.57 9.05
N GLY A 321 3.62 -1.25 8.95
CA GLY A 321 3.33 -0.36 10.08
C GLY A 321 2.05 0.46 9.92
N GLY A 322 1.52 0.58 8.70
CA GLY A 322 0.38 1.46 8.45
C GLY A 322 0.71 2.95 8.44
N VAL A 323 2.00 3.31 8.35
CA VAL A 323 2.48 4.69 8.20
C VAL A 323 1.94 5.31 6.91
N GLY A 324 1.41 6.53 7.00
CA GLY A 324 0.90 7.28 5.85
C GLY A 324 1.78 8.45 5.42
N LEU A 325 2.82 8.80 6.18
CA LEU A 325 3.73 9.91 5.90
C LEU A 325 5.11 9.62 6.49
N ILE A 326 6.16 9.85 5.71
CA ILE A 326 7.55 9.82 6.16
C ILE A 326 8.23 11.15 5.81
N HIS A 327 9.05 11.65 6.73
CA HIS A 327 9.98 12.75 6.47
C HIS A 327 11.39 12.20 6.34
N ILE A 328 12.17 12.64 5.37
CA ILE A 328 13.57 12.24 5.23
C ILE A 328 14.42 13.50 5.06
N GLU A 329 15.34 13.70 5.99
CA GLU A 329 16.21 14.87 6.06
C GLU A 329 16.93 15.10 4.72
N GLY A 330 16.85 16.34 4.21
CA GLY A 330 17.48 16.73 2.93
C GLY A 330 16.81 16.17 1.66
N ILE A 331 15.82 15.28 1.77
CA ILE A 331 15.24 14.57 0.62
C ILE A 331 13.76 14.92 0.41
N THR A 332 12.89 14.66 1.38
CA THR A 332 11.45 14.88 1.18
C THR A 332 11.11 16.37 1.21
N PRO A 333 10.13 16.84 0.41
CA PRO A 333 9.88 18.28 0.24
C PRO A 333 9.62 19.03 1.55
N GLU A 334 8.84 18.42 2.46
CA GLU A 334 8.53 19.00 3.76
C GLU A 334 9.78 19.05 4.67
N ALA A 335 10.55 17.96 4.74
CA ALA A 335 11.79 17.90 5.52
C ALA A 335 12.87 18.87 5.01
N VAL A 336 12.93 19.13 3.70
CA VAL A 336 13.83 20.16 3.17
C VAL A 336 13.36 21.56 3.56
N ARG A 337 12.05 21.79 3.57
CA ARG A 337 11.47 23.11 3.84
C ARG A 337 11.54 23.50 5.30
N TRP A 338 11.28 22.55 6.20
CA TRP A 338 11.14 22.82 7.63
C TRP A 338 12.18 22.11 8.49
N GLY A 339 12.99 21.22 7.91
CA GLY A 339 14.04 20.51 8.64
C GLY A 339 13.48 19.81 9.88
N ARG A 340 14.26 19.89 10.96
CA ARG A 340 13.94 19.26 12.25
C ARG A 340 12.81 19.96 13.02
N ASP A 341 12.28 21.09 12.55
CA ASP A 341 11.08 21.71 13.14
C ASP A 341 9.83 20.83 12.97
N LEU A 342 9.89 19.82 12.08
CA LEU A 342 8.87 18.80 11.96
C LEU A 342 8.85 17.80 13.11
N LEU A 343 9.88 17.73 13.96
CA LEU A 343 9.88 16.84 15.12
C LEU A 343 8.88 17.35 16.18
N ALA A 344 7.94 16.50 16.55
CA ALA A 344 6.99 16.78 17.61
C ALA A 344 7.69 16.83 18.98
N ALA A 345 7.17 17.65 19.90
CA ALA A 345 7.66 17.65 21.28
C ALA A 345 7.50 16.25 21.90
N GLY A 346 8.59 15.71 22.46
CA GLY A 346 8.60 14.38 23.08
C GLY A 346 8.64 13.22 22.08
N PHE A 347 9.18 13.44 20.87
CA PHE A 347 9.40 12.36 19.90
C PHE A 347 10.26 11.23 20.50
N GLU A 348 9.96 10.00 20.08
CA GLU A 348 10.75 8.81 20.41
C GLU A 348 11.94 8.67 19.44
N THR A 349 13.03 8.03 19.84
CA THR A 349 14.20 7.83 18.97
C THR A 349 14.48 6.34 18.79
N ALA A 350 14.85 5.94 17.57
CA ALA A 350 15.37 4.61 17.29
C ALA A 350 16.51 4.66 16.26
N VAL A 351 17.58 3.91 16.54
CA VAL A 351 18.67 3.67 15.60
C VAL A 351 18.37 2.40 14.82
N ILE A 352 18.58 2.43 13.52
CA ILE A 352 18.51 1.28 12.62
C ILE A 352 19.90 1.10 12.01
N ASP A 353 20.60 0.07 12.47
CA ASP A 353 21.90 -0.36 11.99
C ASP A 353 21.78 -1.64 11.13
N ASP A 354 22.91 -2.17 10.70
CA ASP A 354 22.95 -3.40 9.88
C ASP A 354 22.39 -4.63 10.61
N ASP A 355 22.59 -4.72 11.94
CA ASP A 355 22.12 -5.84 12.76
C ASP A 355 20.59 -5.83 12.89
N GLU A 356 19.98 -4.66 13.06
CA GLU A 356 18.52 -4.51 13.11
C GLU A 356 17.88 -4.84 11.76
N ILE A 357 18.49 -4.42 10.65
CA ILE A 357 18.07 -4.78 9.29
C ILE A 357 18.09 -6.30 9.10
N GLU A 358 19.19 -6.94 9.49
CA GLU A 358 19.32 -8.40 9.37
C GLU A 358 18.37 -9.14 10.31
N ARG A 359 18.20 -8.68 11.55
CA ARG A 359 17.26 -9.27 12.51
C ARG A 359 15.84 -9.27 11.96
N VAL A 360 15.39 -8.17 11.36
CA VAL A 360 14.06 -8.08 10.75
C VAL A 360 13.97 -8.99 9.53
N ARG A 361 14.98 -8.98 8.64
CA ARG A 361 15.03 -9.83 7.43
C ARG A 361 14.98 -11.31 7.78
N ALA A 362 15.82 -11.77 8.70
CA ALA A 362 15.86 -13.15 9.17
C ALA A 362 14.58 -13.55 9.95
N GLY A 363 13.87 -12.57 10.51
CA GLY A 363 12.61 -12.76 11.20
C GLY A 363 11.41 -13.00 10.27
N TYR A 364 11.54 -12.76 8.96
CA TYR A 364 10.44 -12.98 8.02
C TYR A 364 9.99 -14.44 8.05
N PRO A 365 8.72 -14.70 8.40
CA PRO A 365 8.24 -16.07 8.46
C PRO A 365 8.07 -16.64 7.03
N ASN A 366 8.32 -17.94 6.92
CA ASN A 366 8.06 -18.71 5.73
C ASN A 366 6.68 -19.39 5.89
N LEU A 367 5.70 -18.94 5.10
CA LEU A 367 4.32 -19.44 5.11
C LEU A 367 4.12 -20.67 4.22
N TRP A 368 5.14 -21.13 3.50
CA TRP A 368 5.03 -22.29 2.63
C TRP A 368 4.86 -23.57 3.43
N LYS A 369 3.90 -24.41 3.04
CA LYS A 369 3.64 -25.72 3.69
C LYS A 369 4.89 -26.58 3.73
N HIS A 370 5.66 -26.59 2.64
CA HIS A 370 6.98 -27.18 2.56
C HIS A 370 8.01 -26.05 2.55
N ARG A 371 8.82 -25.94 3.61
CA ARG A 371 9.74 -24.82 3.82
C ARG A 371 10.70 -24.60 2.65
N HIS A 372 11.20 -25.70 2.08
CA HIS A 372 12.13 -25.72 0.94
C HIS A 372 11.42 -25.97 -0.39
N GLY A 373 10.15 -25.60 -0.51
CA GLY A 373 9.40 -25.76 -1.75
C GLY A 373 9.99 -24.90 -2.87
N LYS A 374 10.05 -25.45 -4.09
CA LYS A 374 10.58 -24.74 -5.25
C LYS A 374 9.59 -23.65 -5.71
N PRO A 375 10.02 -22.37 -5.86
CA PRO A 375 9.19 -21.34 -6.45
C PRO A 375 8.71 -21.75 -7.84
N LYS A 376 7.47 -21.40 -8.18
CA LYS A 376 6.90 -21.60 -9.52
C LYS A 376 7.00 -20.35 -10.39
N ARG A 377 7.09 -19.16 -9.77
CA ARG A 377 7.14 -17.86 -10.45
C ARG A 377 7.92 -16.83 -9.64
N VAL A 378 8.44 -15.83 -10.36
CA VAL A 378 9.04 -14.61 -9.79
C VAL A 378 8.16 -13.40 -10.13
N PHE A 379 7.67 -12.72 -9.10
CA PHE A 379 6.83 -11.53 -9.21
C PHE A 379 7.56 -10.29 -8.72
N LEU A 380 7.80 -9.34 -9.62
CA LEU A 380 8.54 -8.11 -9.35
C LEU A 380 7.63 -6.90 -9.57
N GLY A 381 7.50 -6.03 -8.56
CA GLY A 381 6.67 -4.82 -8.69
C GLY A 381 5.36 -4.81 -7.92
N CYS A 382 5.44 -4.66 -6.60
CA CYS A 382 4.30 -4.21 -5.80
C CYS A 382 4.79 -3.15 -4.80
N PRO A 383 4.62 -1.85 -5.07
CA PRO A 383 3.79 -1.25 -6.13
C PRO A 383 4.33 -1.50 -7.54
N HIS A 384 3.50 -1.25 -8.56
CA HIS A 384 3.91 -1.30 -9.96
C HIS A 384 5.25 -0.59 -10.19
N LEU A 385 6.08 -1.19 -11.05
CA LEU A 385 7.40 -0.68 -11.40
C LEU A 385 7.29 0.60 -12.22
N THR A 386 8.28 1.46 -12.07
CA THR A 386 8.52 2.61 -12.97
C THR A 386 9.30 2.14 -14.22
N VAL A 387 9.42 2.99 -15.23
CA VAL A 387 10.28 2.71 -16.40
C VAL A 387 11.71 2.41 -15.95
N GLY A 388 12.26 3.20 -15.02
CA GLY A 388 13.62 3.03 -14.49
C GLY A 388 13.81 1.67 -13.82
N GLN A 389 12.85 1.25 -12.99
CA GLN A 389 12.93 -0.06 -12.33
C GLN A 389 12.78 -1.23 -13.32
N ILE A 390 11.99 -1.10 -14.39
CA ILE A 390 11.92 -2.13 -15.45
C ILE A 390 13.28 -2.24 -16.15
N VAL A 391 13.95 -1.12 -16.45
CA VAL A 391 15.29 -1.12 -17.05
C VAL A 391 16.31 -1.79 -16.13
N ASP A 392 16.32 -1.44 -14.84
CA ASP A 392 17.25 -2.00 -13.86
C ASP A 392 17.07 -3.51 -13.72
N TRP A 393 15.83 -4.00 -13.60
CA TRP A 393 15.54 -5.43 -13.57
C TRP A 393 15.85 -6.12 -14.88
N GLY A 394 15.53 -5.49 -16.02
CA GLY A 394 15.79 -6.07 -17.32
C GLY A 394 17.27 -6.32 -17.55
N ARG A 395 18.12 -5.34 -17.22
CA ARG A 395 19.59 -5.48 -17.26
C ARG A 395 20.08 -6.55 -16.30
N ARG A 396 19.62 -6.54 -15.06
CA ARG A 396 20.02 -7.53 -14.06
C ARG A 396 19.69 -8.97 -14.49
N ILE A 397 18.54 -9.18 -15.13
CA ILE A 397 18.16 -10.50 -15.69
C ILE A 397 19.09 -10.89 -16.84
N VAL A 398 19.37 -9.98 -17.78
CA VAL A 398 20.28 -10.23 -18.90
C VAL A 398 21.69 -10.56 -18.40
N ASP A 399 22.24 -9.74 -17.50
CA ASP A 399 23.57 -9.93 -16.92
C ASP A 399 23.68 -11.29 -16.19
N ALA A 400 22.65 -11.67 -15.42
CA ALA A 400 22.63 -12.95 -14.71
C ALA A 400 22.61 -14.16 -15.68
N LEU A 401 21.88 -14.05 -16.80
CA LEU A 401 21.87 -15.08 -17.84
C LEU A 401 23.21 -15.17 -18.57
N GLU A 402 23.83 -14.03 -18.90
CA GLU A 402 25.14 -13.97 -19.56
C GLU A 402 26.24 -14.58 -18.68
N ALA A 403 26.20 -14.33 -17.37
CA ALA A 403 27.15 -14.89 -16.41
C ALA A 403 27.16 -16.43 -16.38
N ILE A 404 26.04 -17.07 -16.69
CA ILE A 404 25.91 -18.53 -16.77
C ILE A 404 25.77 -19.06 -18.21
N GLN A 405 25.95 -18.19 -19.21
CA GLN A 405 25.80 -18.49 -20.64
C GLN A 405 24.46 -19.13 -21.00
N ALA A 406 23.38 -18.76 -20.29
CA ALA A 406 22.02 -19.23 -20.56
C ALA A 406 21.31 -18.36 -21.60
N SER A 407 20.50 -19.00 -22.45
CA SER A 407 19.72 -18.33 -23.51
C SER A 407 18.26 -18.09 -23.13
N THR A 408 17.78 -18.67 -22.03
CA THR A 408 16.39 -18.59 -21.55
C THR A 408 16.34 -18.47 -20.03
N ILE A 409 15.30 -17.83 -19.49
CA ILE A 409 15.05 -17.82 -18.03
C ILE A 409 14.72 -19.22 -17.51
N GLY A 410 15.17 -19.55 -16.29
CA GLY A 410 14.92 -20.83 -15.64
C GLY A 410 13.56 -20.92 -14.93
N ILE A 411 12.87 -19.80 -14.75
CA ILE A 411 11.56 -19.71 -14.10
C ILE A 411 10.70 -18.58 -14.69
N PRO A 412 9.37 -18.76 -14.83
CA PRO A 412 8.47 -17.69 -15.27
C PRO A 412 8.61 -16.42 -14.42
N THR A 413 8.86 -15.30 -15.09
CA THR A 413 9.20 -14.02 -14.45
C THR A 413 8.32 -12.90 -14.99
N HIS A 414 7.79 -12.10 -14.07
CA HIS A 414 6.79 -11.08 -14.36
C HIS A 414 7.15 -9.74 -13.71
N LEU A 415 7.28 -8.69 -14.52
CA LEU A 415 7.58 -7.32 -14.13
C LEU A 415 6.29 -6.49 -14.13
N PHE A 416 5.63 -6.35 -12.99
CA PHE A 416 4.31 -5.72 -12.90
C PHE A 416 4.39 -4.20 -13.06
N ALA A 417 3.73 -3.65 -14.08
CA ALA A 417 3.71 -2.22 -14.37
C ALA A 417 2.40 -1.81 -15.07
N SER A 418 2.04 -0.52 -15.02
CA SER A 418 0.86 -0.06 -15.75
C SER A 418 1.05 -0.19 -17.26
N SER A 419 -0.05 -0.26 -18.00
CA SER A 419 0.01 -0.31 -19.47
C SER A 419 0.69 0.93 -20.08
N HIS A 420 0.58 2.09 -19.42
CA HIS A 420 1.23 3.33 -19.85
C HIS A 420 2.73 3.29 -19.59
N VAL A 421 3.16 2.82 -18.41
CA VAL A 421 4.59 2.64 -18.09
C VAL A 421 5.23 1.59 -19.00
N ARG A 422 4.54 0.48 -19.27
CA ARG A 422 5.02 -0.53 -20.22
C ARG A 422 5.25 0.06 -21.61
N LYS A 423 4.26 0.78 -22.16
CA LYS A 423 4.38 1.43 -23.48
C LYS A 423 5.52 2.44 -23.51
N ALA A 424 5.69 3.22 -22.44
CA ALA A 424 6.79 4.16 -22.31
C ALA A 424 8.14 3.45 -22.30
N PHE A 425 8.28 2.35 -21.55
CA PHE A 425 9.48 1.51 -21.54
C PHE A 425 9.78 0.91 -22.93
N GLU A 426 8.79 0.29 -23.58
CA GLU A 426 8.94 -0.30 -24.91
C GLU A 426 9.40 0.73 -25.97
N HIS A 427 8.87 1.96 -25.86
CA HIS A 427 9.25 3.06 -26.75
C HIS A 427 10.65 3.62 -26.44
N GLN A 428 11.01 3.79 -25.16
CA GLN A 428 12.28 4.40 -24.73
C GLN A 428 13.46 3.41 -24.79
N HIS A 429 13.21 2.12 -24.65
CA HIS A 429 14.22 1.05 -24.55
C HIS A 429 13.88 -0.16 -25.43
N PRO A 430 13.70 0.01 -26.75
CA PRO A 430 13.19 -1.04 -27.64
C PRO A 430 14.10 -2.28 -27.70
N GLU A 431 15.42 -2.13 -27.60
CA GLU A 431 16.37 -3.25 -27.60
C GLU A 431 16.21 -4.13 -26.35
N LEU A 432 16.15 -3.51 -25.17
CA LEU A 432 15.95 -4.24 -23.92
C LEU A 432 14.55 -4.85 -23.86
N ALA A 433 13.52 -4.15 -24.33
CA ALA A 433 12.16 -4.66 -24.42
C ALA A 433 12.09 -5.90 -25.32
N GLY A 434 12.69 -5.85 -26.51
CA GLY A 434 12.80 -6.98 -27.43
C GLY A 434 13.54 -8.15 -26.79
N ARG A 435 14.64 -7.88 -26.09
CA ARG A 435 15.40 -8.92 -25.38
C ARG A 435 14.59 -9.60 -24.29
N LEU A 436 13.85 -8.85 -23.48
CA LEU A 436 12.98 -9.41 -22.43
C LEU A 436 11.84 -10.25 -23.03
N GLN A 437 11.28 -9.80 -24.15
CA GLN A 437 10.26 -10.54 -24.88
C GLN A 437 10.79 -11.88 -25.41
N GLU A 438 11.98 -11.90 -26.01
CA GLU A 438 12.65 -13.14 -26.46
C GLU A 438 12.89 -14.13 -25.33
N LEU A 439 13.23 -13.61 -24.14
CA LEU A 439 13.44 -14.40 -22.93
C LEU A 439 12.13 -14.91 -22.30
N GLY A 440 10.97 -14.44 -22.77
CA GLY A 440 9.66 -14.79 -22.19
C GLY A 440 9.33 -14.09 -20.88
N VAL A 441 10.04 -13.00 -20.54
CA VAL A 441 9.69 -12.13 -19.41
C VAL A 441 8.48 -11.29 -19.79
N THR A 442 7.42 -11.30 -18.97
CA THR A 442 6.21 -10.50 -19.25
C THR A 442 6.09 -9.27 -18.36
N ILE A 443 5.39 -8.25 -18.86
CA ILE A 443 5.13 -6.99 -18.14
C ILE A 443 3.61 -6.81 -17.96
N PRO A 444 2.98 -7.54 -17.02
CA PRO A 444 1.54 -7.49 -16.80
C PRO A 444 1.12 -6.26 -16.00
N SER A 445 -0.13 -5.82 -16.21
CA SER A 445 -0.74 -4.71 -15.47
C SER A 445 -1.60 -5.13 -14.26
N ASN A 446 -1.57 -6.42 -13.95
CA ASN A 446 -2.36 -7.02 -12.87
C ASN A 446 -1.78 -6.65 -11.49
N CYS A 447 -2.58 -6.82 -10.44
CA CYS A 447 -2.09 -6.72 -9.08
C CYS A 447 -1.42 -8.05 -8.65
N PRO A 448 -0.08 -8.10 -8.44
CA PRO A 448 0.58 -9.34 -8.02
C PRO A 448 0.12 -9.82 -6.65
N MET A 449 -0.25 -8.89 -5.75
CA MET A 449 -0.79 -9.23 -4.43
C MET A 449 -2.15 -9.92 -4.55
N MET A 450 -3.06 -9.38 -5.34
CA MET A 450 -4.40 -9.97 -5.51
C MET A 450 -4.33 -11.30 -6.26
N TRP A 451 -3.41 -11.45 -7.21
CA TRP A 451 -3.13 -12.74 -7.85
C TRP A 451 -2.81 -13.80 -6.78
N CYS A 452 -1.81 -13.55 -5.94
CA CYS A 452 -1.37 -14.48 -4.89
C CYS A 452 -2.38 -14.63 -3.73
N SER A 453 -3.54 -13.98 -3.81
CA SER A 453 -4.58 -14.02 -2.76
C SER A 453 -5.80 -14.87 -3.15
N THR A 454 -5.73 -15.57 -4.28
CA THR A 454 -6.81 -16.41 -4.78
C THR A 454 -6.54 -17.89 -4.47
N PRO A 455 -7.56 -18.72 -4.17
CA PRO A 455 -7.33 -20.06 -3.61
C PRO A 455 -6.48 -21.02 -4.45
N LEU A 456 -6.44 -20.85 -5.78
CA LEU A 456 -5.63 -21.70 -6.65
C LEU A 456 -4.19 -21.18 -6.72
N GLU A 457 -4.03 -19.87 -6.79
CA GLU A 457 -2.77 -19.17 -6.91
C GLU A 457 -2.01 -19.07 -5.57
N ASP A 458 -2.71 -19.08 -4.44
CA ASP A 458 -2.13 -19.19 -3.08
C ASP A 458 -1.44 -20.55 -2.85
N ALA A 459 -1.75 -21.56 -3.68
CA ALA A 459 -1.02 -22.82 -3.71
C ALA A 459 0.26 -22.76 -4.56
N GLU A 460 0.46 -21.71 -5.36
CA GLU A 460 1.70 -21.48 -6.10
C GLU A 460 2.73 -20.80 -5.20
N LEU A 461 3.92 -21.41 -5.08
CA LEU A 461 5.02 -20.79 -4.35
C LEU A 461 5.59 -19.66 -5.20
N VAL A 462 5.37 -18.42 -4.76
CA VAL A 462 5.83 -17.22 -5.48
C VAL A 462 7.00 -16.57 -4.74
N ALA A 463 8.07 -16.30 -5.48
CA ALA A 463 9.18 -15.46 -5.03
C ALA A 463 8.93 -14.01 -5.46
N THR A 464 9.23 -13.03 -4.60
CA THR A 464 8.99 -11.61 -4.89
C THR A 464 10.05 -10.69 -4.31
N ASN A 465 10.26 -9.52 -4.94
CA ASN A 465 11.06 -8.43 -4.37
C ASN A 465 10.22 -7.48 -3.51
N SER A 466 8.92 -7.74 -3.33
CA SER A 466 8.03 -6.82 -2.61
C SER A 466 7.69 -7.34 -1.22
N ASN A 467 8.06 -6.55 -0.21
CA ASN A 467 7.60 -6.81 1.15
C ASN A 467 6.11 -6.50 1.33
N LYS A 468 5.52 -5.66 0.48
CA LYS A 468 4.08 -5.46 0.46
C LYS A 468 3.36 -6.75 0.02
N THR A 469 3.78 -7.37 -1.08
CA THR A 469 3.22 -8.67 -1.52
C THR A 469 3.40 -9.72 -0.43
N ARG A 470 4.61 -9.86 0.13
CA ARG A 470 4.91 -10.81 1.22
C ARG A 470 4.06 -10.61 2.47
N VAL A 471 3.66 -9.37 2.79
CA VAL A 471 2.83 -9.11 3.98
C VAL A 471 1.39 -9.58 3.79
N TYR A 472 0.85 -9.52 2.57
CA TYR A 472 -0.57 -9.81 2.32
C TYR A 472 -0.83 -11.22 1.79
N THR A 473 0.21 -11.98 1.44
CA THR A 473 0.09 -13.27 0.75
C THR A 473 1.10 -14.28 1.29
N THR A 474 1.04 -15.52 0.78
CA THR A 474 2.03 -16.56 1.06
C THR A 474 3.33 -16.41 0.26
N ALA A 475 3.45 -15.39 -0.60
CA ALA A 475 4.66 -15.13 -1.36
C ALA A 475 5.86 -14.84 -0.44
N ARG A 476 7.04 -15.30 -0.83
CA ARG A 476 8.28 -15.13 -0.06
C ARG A 476 9.14 -14.02 -0.65
N PHE A 477 9.56 -13.10 0.20
CA PHE A 477 10.50 -12.05 -0.16
C PHE A 477 11.91 -12.62 -0.30
N PHE A 478 12.63 -12.17 -1.32
CA PHE A 478 14.05 -12.43 -1.52
C PHE A 478 14.75 -11.15 -1.95
N ASP A 479 16.05 -11.06 -1.65
CA ASP A 479 16.89 -9.96 -2.09
C ASP A 479 17.09 -10.01 -3.61
N ASP A 480 17.36 -8.86 -4.19
CA ASP A 480 17.42 -8.66 -5.64
C ASP A 480 18.40 -9.61 -6.37
N ASP A 481 19.58 -9.84 -5.81
CA ASP A 481 20.60 -10.72 -6.41
C ASP A 481 20.17 -12.19 -6.37
N VAL A 482 19.53 -12.61 -5.28
CA VAL A 482 18.95 -13.96 -5.14
C VAL A 482 17.84 -14.17 -6.17
N LEU A 483 17.01 -13.15 -6.39
CA LEU A 483 15.95 -13.22 -7.40
C LEU A 483 16.55 -13.28 -8.80
N ALA A 484 17.59 -12.51 -9.10
CA ALA A 484 18.26 -12.56 -10.40
C ALA A 484 18.86 -13.96 -10.68
N GLU A 485 19.52 -14.55 -9.69
CA GLU A 485 20.05 -15.91 -9.78
C GLU A 485 18.92 -16.94 -9.95
N LEU A 486 17.82 -16.81 -9.19
CA LEU A 486 16.64 -17.65 -9.34
C LEU A 486 16.02 -17.52 -10.74
N VAL A 487 15.95 -16.30 -11.29
CA VAL A 487 15.44 -16.06 -12.64
C VAL A 487 16.32 -16.75 -13.68
N ALA A 488 17.64 -16.66 -13.54
CA ALA A 488 18.59 -17.23 -14.49
C ALA A 488 18.65 -18.77 -14.41
N THR A 489 18.71 -19.33 -13.20
CA THR A 489 18.95 -20.77 -12.96
C THR A 489 17.66 -21.58 -12.81
N GLY A 490 16.57 -20.93 -12.39
CA GLY A 490 15.34 -21.60 -11.99
C GLY A 490 15.42 -22.28 -10.62
N GLU A 491 16.52 -22.12 -9.88
CA GLU A 491 16.74 -22.70 -8.55
C GLU A 491 17.07 -21.62 -7.51
N LEU A 492 16.67 -21.85 -6.27
CA LEU A 492 17.10 -20.98 -5.17
C LEU A 492 18.57 -21.27 -4.83
N PRO A 493 19.39 -20.23 -4.56
CA PRO A 493 20.78 -20.40 -4.19
C PRO A 493 20.94 -21.30 -2.94
N GLU A 494 22.06 -22.00 -2.85
CA GLU A 494 22.36 -22.86 -1.71
C GLU A 494 22.38 -22.06 -0.41
N GLY A 495 21.73 -22.58 0.64
CA GLY A 495 21.59 -21.89 1.94
C GLY A 495 20.46 -20.86 2.01
N VAL A 496 19.77 -20.56 0.89
CA VAL A 496 18.60 -19.66 0.85
C VAL A 496 17.26 -20.42 0.89
N GLN A 497 17.28 -21.74 0.65
CA GLN A 497 16.10 -22.61 0.54
C GLN A 497 15.24 -22.67 1.79
#